data_AF-A0A1G7F263-F1
#
_entry.id   AF-A0A1G7F263-F1
#
_cell.length_a   1.000
_cell.length_b   1.000
_cell.length_c   1.000
_cell.angle_alpha   90.00
_cell.angle_beta   90.00
_cell.angle_gamma   90.00
#
_symmetry.space_group_name_H-M   'P 1'
#
loop_
_entity.id
_entity.type
_entity.pdbx_description
1 polymer ?
#
loop_
_entity_poly.entity_id
_entity_poly.type
_entity_poly.pdbx_seq_one_letter_code
_entity_poly.pdbx_strand_id
1 'polypeptide(L)'
;MKAGPALLAALAALPALPAQAVELHFCWRGNAGYTMTGSMRFPDALLATDLVTEADVTHFEITGYRDGETLGRWRLKDLTPETSWLLSFDPQEMRFPMPGFGVFQAWNADGAVDDCGDPGFGFNAGNGGQDVCVNGRFVTESTIPWHTPLIAGPEPVSADCIGSRLLSEARN
;
A
#
# COMPACT_ATOMS: atom_id res chain seq x y z
N MET A 1 -54.22 -28.66 35.74
CA MET A 1 -52.98 -28.65 34.93
C MET A 1 -52.30 -27.30 35.16
N LYS A 2 -51.13 -27.26 35.80
CA LYS A 2 -50.37 -26.03 36.08
C LYS A 2 -49.28 -25.88 35.03
N ALA A 3 -49.36 -24.87 34.18
CA ALA A 3 -48.30 -24.52 33.24
C ALA A 3 -47.20 -23.73 34.00
N GLY A 4 -45.98 -24.27 34.03
CA GLY A 4 -44.80 -23.57 34.54
C GLY A 4 -44.30 -22.54 33.52
N PRO A 5 -43.64 -21.46 33.96
CA PRO A 5 -43.20 -20.40 33.07
C PRO A 5 -41.96 -20.85 32.28
N ALA A 6 -42.05 -20.74 30.95
CA ALA A 6 -40.91 -20.90 30.06
C ALA A 6 -39.98 -19.69 30.22
N LEU A 7 -38.75 -19.94 30.67
CA LEU A 7 -37.69 -18.94 30.74
C LEU A 7 -37.19 -18.67 29.32
N LEU A 8 -37.60 -17.55 28.71
CA LEU A 8 -37.02 -17.06 27.46
C LEU A 8 -35.60 -16.54 27.76
N ALA A 9 -34.58 -17.28 27.33
CA ALA A 9 -33.21 -16.78 27.24
C ALA A 9 -33.12 -15.82 26.04
N ALA A 10 -33.14 -14.51 26.29
CA ALA A 10 -32.86 -13.51 25.28
C ALA A 10 -31.34 -13.48 25.00
N LEU A 11 -30.92 -14.03 23.85
CA LEU A 11 -29.58 -13.78 23.32
C LEU A 11 -29.49 -12.29 22.96
N ALA A 12 -28.73 -11.53 23.74
CA ALA A 12 -28.38 -10.16 23.41
C ALA A 12 -27.44 -10.16 22.20
N ALA A 13 -27.94 -9.76 21.04
CA ALA A 13 -27.11 -9.45 19.89
C ALA A 13 -26.34 -8.15 20.19
N LEU A 14 -25.06 -8.27 20.51
CA LEU A 14 -24.16 -7.12 20.59
C LEU A 14 -24.01 -6.53 19.18
N PRO A 15 -24.32 -5.24 18.95
CA PRO A 15 -24.06 -4.62 17.68
C PRO A 15 -22.55 -4.57 17.44
N ALA A 16 -22.07 -5.16 16.35
CA ALA A 16 -20.70 -4.99 15.91
C ALA A 16 -20.50 -3.51 15.55
N LEU A 17 -19.71 -2.80 16.35
CA LEU A 17 -19.28 -1.46 16.00
C LEU A 17 -18.45 -1.53 14.70
N PRO A 18 -18.54 -0.55 13.80
CA PRO A 18 -17.67 -0.50 12.64
C PRO A 18 -16.22 -0.50 13.12
N ALA A 19 -15.42 -1.44 12.61
CA ALA A 19 -13.99 -1.45 12.89
C ALA A 19 -13.40 -0.13 12.38
N GLN A 20 -12.85 0.67 13.30
CA GLN A 20 -12.20 1.91 12.94
C GLN A 20 -10.93 1.57 12.15
N ALA A 21 -10.77 2.18 10.99
CA ALA A 21 -9.64 1.97 10.11
C ALA A 21 -9.14 3.32 9.62
N VAL A 22 -7.82 3.48 9.57
CA VAL A 22 -7.18 4.62 8.91
C VAL A 22 -7.05 4.32 7.43
N GLU A 23 -7.26 5.33 6.59
CA GLU A 23 -6.97 5.28 5.16
C GLU A 23 -5.86 6.27 4.86
N LEU A 24 -4.81 5.76 4.20
CA LEU A 24 -3.66 6.54 3.81
C LEU A 24 -3.43 6.42 2.31
N HIS A 25 -2.96 7.50 1.72
CA HIS A 25 -2.60 7.62 0.33
C HIS A 25 -1.13 8.00 0.21
N PHE A 26 -0.48 7.53 -0.85
CA PHE A 26 0.93 7.80 -1.10
C PHE A 26 1.17 7.93 -2.59
N CYS A 27 2.21 8.69 -2.94
CA CYS A 27 2.66 8.80 -4.32
C CYS A 27 4.17 8.55 -4.40
N TRP A 28 4.54 7.70 -5.34
CA TRP A 28 5.91 7.45 -5.72
C TRP A 28 6.21 8.14 -7.05
N ARG A 29 7.33 8.83 -7.13
CA ARG A 29 7.82 9.47 -8.34
C ARG A 29 9.10 8.80 -8.79
N GLY A 30 8.98 8.02 -9.86
CA GLY A 30 10.11 7.41 -10.54
C GLY A 30 10.85 8.38 -11.45
N ASN A 31 11.80 7.82 -12.18
CA ASN A 31 12.51 8.53 -13.25
C ASN A 31 11.72 8.46 -14.58
N ALA A 32 12.14 9.22 -15.59
CA ALA A 32 11.62 9.14 -16.97
C ALA A 32 10.08 9.31 -17.12
N GLY A 33 9.46 10.12 -16.25
CA GLY A 33 8.02 10.40 -16.30
C GLY A 33 7.13 9.36 -15.62
N TYR A 34 7.72 8.37 -14.95
CA TYR A 34 6.97 7.34 -14.21
C TYR A 34 6.50 7.85 -12.85
N THR A 35 5.26 7.54 -12.52
CA THR A 35 4.69 7.78 -11.19
C THR A 35 3.81 6.60 -10.78
N MET A 36 3.50 6.52 -9.50
CA MET A 36 2.55 5.56 -8.98
C MET A 36 1.82 6.16 -7.79
N THR A 37 0.49 6.10 -7.81
CA THR A 37 -0.34 6.42 -6.65
C THR A 37 -0.72 5.13 -5.95
N GLY A 38 -0.84 5.15 -4.62
CA GLY A 38 -1.44 4.06 -3.90
C GLY A 38 -2.30 4.50 -2.72
N SER A 39 -3.08 3.54 -2.23
CA SER A 39 -3.83 3.69 -0.99
C SER A 39 -3.76 2.42 -0.16
N MET A 40 -3.80 2.58 1.16
CA MET A 40 -3.85 1.47 2.10
C MET A 40 -4.79 1.75 3.26
N ARG A 41 -5.39 0.69 3.81
CA ARG A 41 -6.15 0.76 5.06
C ARG A 41 -5.72 -0.33 6.04
N PHE A 42 -5.69 0.02 7.32
CA PHE A 42 -5.43 -0.89 8.43
C PHE A 42 -6.15 -0.40 9.70
N PRO A 43 -6.34 -1.25 10.73
CA PRO A 43 -6.96 -0.85 11.98
C PRO A 43 -6.26 0.34 12.63
N ASP A 44 -7.01 1.36 13.04
CA ASP A 44 -6.46 2.61 13.58
C ASP A 44 -5.65 2.42 14.88
N ALA A 45 -5.96 1.38 15.67
CA ALA A 45 -5.19 0.99 16.84
C ALA A 45 -3.70 0.71 16.54
N LEU A 46 -3.37 0.40 15.28
CA LEU A 46 -1.99 0.17 14.84
C LEU A 46 -1.23 1.47 14.55
N LEU A 47 -1.85 2.64 14.63
CA LEU A 47 -1.13 3.92 14.50
C LEU A 47 -0.10 4.14 15.63
N ALA A 48 -0.25 3.43 16.76
CA ALA A 48 0.64 3.52 17.90
C ALA A 48 1.70 2.41 17.95
N THR A 49 1.76 1.51 16.95
CA THR A 49 2.79 0.46 16.89
C THR A 49 4.05 0.96 16.20
N ASP A 50 5.13 0.17 16.26
CA ASP A 50 6.38 0.51 15.58
C ASP A 50 6.36 0.10 14.09
N LEU A 51 5.49 -0.86 13.74
CA LEU A 51 5.42 -1.40 12.40
C LEU A 51 4.02 -1.94 12.09
N VAL A 52 3.57 -1.67 10.86
CA VAL A 52 2.44 -2.30 10.18
C VAL A 52 3.02 -3.16 9.07
N THR A 53 2.57 -4.41 8.98
CA THR A 53 3.06 -5.40 8.00
C THR A 53 1.99 -5.80 6.99
N GLU A 54 2.32 -6.61 5.99
CA GLU A 54 1.34 -7.17 5.06
C GLU A 54 0.13 -7.86 5.74
N ALA A 55 0.31 -8.42 6.93
CA ALA A 55 -0.73 -9.16 7.66
C ALA A 55 -1.80 -8.24 8.28
N ASP A 56 -1.46 -6.96 8.47
CA ASP A 56 -2.29 -5.97 9.16
C ASP A 56 -3.16 -5.17 8.19
N VAL A 57 -2.80 -5.16 6.91
CA VAL A 57 -3.43 -4.36 5.88
C VAL A 57 -4.72 -5.03 5.39
N THR A 58 -5.81 -4.27 5.43
CA THR A 58 -7.15 -4.73 5.02
C THR A 58 -7.54 -4.24 3.62
N HIS A 59 -6.84 -3.23 3.11
CA HIS A 59 -6.97 -2.73 1.75
C HIS A 59 -5.60 -2.24 1.29
N PHE A 60 -5.21 -2.59 0.07
CA PHE A 60 -4.03 -2.03 -0.59
C PHE A 60 -4.27 -1.96 -2.09
N GLU A 61 -3.82 -0.88 -2.71
CA GLU A 61 -3.78 -0.77 -4.17
C GLU A 61 -2.73 0.21 -4.65
N ILE A 62 -2.20 -0.06 -5.84
CA ILE A 62 -1.27 0.80 -6.56
C ILE A 62 -1.71 0.93 -8.00
N THR A 63 -1.61 2.13 -8.56
CA THR A 63 -1.83 2.42 -9.98
C THR A 63 -0.62 3.15 -10.51
N GLY A 64 -0.03 2.62 -11.59
CA GLY A 64 1.13 3.21 -12.24
C GLY A 64 0.76 4.10 -13.41
N TYR A 65 1.59 5.10 -13.65
CA TYR A 65 1.44 6.03 -14.75
C TYR A 65 2.77 6.33 -15.45
N ARG A 66 2.68 6.75 -16.71
CA ARG A 66 3.77 7.39 -17.45
C ARG A 66 3.22 8.66 -18.09
N ASP A 67 3.80 9.80 -17.74
CA ASP A 67 3.38 11.11 -18.24
C ASP A 67 1.86 11.37 -18.07
N GLY A 68 1.28 10.83 -16.98
CA GLY A 68 -0.15 10.92 -16.65
C GLY A 68 -1.04 9.83 -17.26
N GLU A 69 -0.54 9.03 -18.21
CA GLU A 69 -1.28 7.91 -18.78
C GLU A 69 -1.20 6.66 -17.89
N THR A 70 -2.31 5.95 -17.70
CA THR A 70 -2.35 4.75 -16.84
C THR A 70 -1.63 3.58 -17.50
N LEU A 71 -0.67 2.99 -16.79
CA LEU A 71 0.06 1.80 -17.23
C LEU A 71 -0.62 0.51 -16.78
N GLY A 72 -1.14 0.51 -15.55
CA GLY A 72 -1.76 -0.66 -14.94
C GLY A 72 -2.02 -0.46 -13.46
N ARG A 73 -2.61 -1.47 -12.83
CA ARG A 73 -3.01 -1.45 -11.42
C ARG A 73 -2.86 -2.83 -10.80
N TRP A 74 -2.51 -2.86 -9.52
CA TRP A 74 -2.61 -4.05 -8.69
C TRP A 74 -3.32 -3.73 -7.37
N ARG A 75 -4.00 -4.72 -6.78
CA ARG A 75 -4.75 -4.58 -5.53
C ARG A 75 -4.60 -5.83 -4.68
N LEU A 76 -4.71 -5.67 -3.36
CA LEU A 76 -4.68 -6.77 -2.40
C LEU A 76 -5.72 -7.86 -2.69
N LYS A 77 -6.89 -7.50 -3.23
CA LYS A 77 -7.92 -8.49 -3.59
C LYS A 77 -7.55 -9.38 -4.78
N ASP A 78 -6.53 -8.99 -5.54
CA ASP A 78 -6.00 -9.74 -6.68
C ASP A 78 -4.79 -10.60 -6.25
N LEU A 79 -4.46 -10.66 -4.94
CA LEU A 79 -3.38 -11.47 -4.37
C LEU A 79 -3.62 -12.97 -4.58
N THR A 80 -2.61 -13.66 -5.10
CA THR A 80 -2.55 -15.13 -5.21
C THR A 80 -1.35 -15.68 -4.44
N PRO A 81 -1.27 -17.02 -4.21
CA PRO A 81 -0.10 -17.62 -3.56
C PRO A 81 1.23 -17.39 -4.29
N GLU A 82 1.18 -17.08 -5.59
CA GLU A 82 2.34 -16.82 -6.43
C GLU A 82 2.71 -15.32 -6.48
N THR A 83 1.88 -14.44 -5.92
CA THR A 83 2.12 -13.00 -5.96
C THR A 83 3.17 -12.59 -4.93
N SER A 84 4.22 -11.90 -5.35
CA SER A 84 5.17 -11.25 -4.46
C SER A 84 4.47 -10.17 -3.63
N TRP A 85 4.41 -10.39 -2.31
CA TRP A 85 3.75 -9.49 -1.35
C TRP A 85 4.56 -9.35 -0.07
N LEU A 86 5.26 -8.21 0.03
CA LEU A 86 5.97 -7.75 1.22
C LEU A 86 5.63 -6.29 1.43
N LEU A 87 5.13 -5.96 2.63
CA LEU A 87 4.81 -4.59 3.01
C LEU A 87 5.29 -4.32 4.41
N SER A 88 6.03 -3.25 4.57
CA SER A 88 6.38 -2.70 5.87
C SER A 88 6.08 -1.21 5.88
N PHE A 89 5.39 -0.75 6.92
CA PHE A 89 5.04 0.66 7.09
C PHE A 89 5.28 1.09 8.53
N ASP A 90 5.97 2.21 8.70
CA ASP A 90 6.19 2.87 9.98
C ASP A 90 5.08 3.91 10.18
N PRO A 91 4.08 3.65 11.05
CA PRO A 91 2.95 4.54 11.26
C PRO A 91 3.30 5.79 12.09
N GLN A 92 4.44 5.79 12.78
CA GLN A 92 4.88 6.95 13.56
C GLN A 92 5.55 7.99 12.65
N GLU A 93 6.35 7.52 11.69
CA GLU A 93 7.01 8.37 10.68
C GLU A 93 6.20 8.52 9.39
N MET A 94 5.07 7.82 9.28
CA MET A 94 4.17 7.82 8.12
C MET A 94 4.87 7.47 6.81
N ARG A 95 5.78 6.49 6.84
CA ARG A 95 6.63 6.14 5.69
C ARG A 95 6.84 4.64 5.53
N PHE A 96 7.15 4.22 4.32
CA PHE A 96 7.61 2.86 4.03
C PHE A 96 9.11 2.76 4.36
N PRO A 97 9.53 1.89 5.30
CA PRO A 97 10.93 1.77 5.68
C PRO A 97 11.78 1.14 4.57
N MET A 98 12.92 1.76 4.30
CA MET A 98 13.92 1.28 3.34
C MET A 98 15.24 1.02 4.11
N PRO A 99 15.39 -0.12 4.81
CA PRO A 99 16.50 -0.35 5.76
C PRO A 99 17.87 -0.57 5.11
N GLY A 100 17.95 -0.57 3.78
CA GLY A 100 19.18 -0.83 3.03
C GLY A 100 19.17 -2.24 2.46
N PHE A 101 19.89 -3.17 3.09
CA PHE A 101 20.14 -4.50 2.52
C PHE A 101 18.88 -5.39 2.46
N GLY A 102 18.48 -5.75 1.25
CA GLY A 102 17.44 -6.73 0.95
C GLY A 102 16.41 -6.22 -0.06
N VAL A 103 15.25 -6.88 -0.03
CA VAL A 103 13.99 -6.38 -0.60
C VAL A 103 13.16 -5.92 0.59
N PHE A 104 12.59 -4.73 0.50
CA PHE A 104 11.89 -4.11 1.62
C PHE A 104 10.44 -3.71 1.28
N GLN A 105 10.11 -3.54 -0.01
CA GLN A 105 8.74 -3.52 -0.50
C GLN A 105 8.66 -4.38 -1.77
N ALA A 106 7.68 -5.27 -1.84
CA ALA A 106 7.43 -6.11 -3.02
C ALA A 106 5.92 -6.19 -3.23
N TRP A 107 5.39 -5.43 -4.19
CA TRP A 107 3.96 -5.29 -4.40
C TRP A 107 3.61 -5.75 -5.80
N ASN A 108 3.30 -7.05 -5.94
CA ASN A 108 3.17 -7.72 -7.23
C ASN A 108 4.40 -7.50 -8.13
N ALA A 109 5.57 -7.42 -7.51
CA ALA A 109 6.87 -7.37 -8.15
C ALA A 109 7.87 -7.94 -7.15
N ASP A 110 8.61 -8.97 -7.53
CA ASP A 110 9.67 -9.56 -6.74
C ASP A 110 10.91 -8.65 -6.71
N GLY A 111 11.95 -9.09 -6.00
CA GLY A 111 13.22 -8.36 -5.94
C GLY A 111 13.93 -8.21 -7.29
N ALA A 112 13.54 -8.97 -8.31
CA ALA A 112 14.03 -8.90 -9.69
C ALA A 112 13.10 -8.06 -10.62
N VAL A 113 11.89 -7.77 -10.15
CA VAL A 113 10.91 -6.83 -10.72
C VAL A 113 10.36 -7.31 -12.07
N ASP A 114 10.20 -8.62 -12.24
CA ASP A 114 9.77 -9.24 -13.51
C ASP A 114 8.56 -10.19 -13.41
N ASP A 115 7.97 -10.36 -12.22
CA ASP A 115 6.85 -11.29 -11.97
C ASP A 115 5.46 -10.62 -11.86
N CYS A 116 5.29 -9.36 -12.30
CA CYS A 116 4.05 -8.60 -12.09
C CYS A 116 2.83 -9.01 -12.93
N GLY A 117 2.92 -10.10 -13.70
CA GLY A 117 1.88 -10.60 -14.60
C GLY A 117 1.81 -9.88 -15.95
N ASP A 118 1.21 -10.52 -16.97
CA ASP A 118 1.00 -9.98 -18.32
C ASP A 118 -0.45 -10.24 -18.80
N PRO A 119 -1.32 -9.19 -18.86
CA PRO A 119 -1.04 -7.81 -18.46
C PRO A 119 -0.92 -7.66 -16.94
N GLY A 120 -0.16 -6.67 -16.47
CA GLY A 120 0.08 -6.50 -15.03
C GLY A 120 0.88 -5.26 -14.66
N PHE A 121 0.87 -4.92 -13.37
CA PHE A 121 1.61 -3.80 -12.79
C PHE A 121 2.12 -4.17 -11.40
N GLY A 122 3.35 -3.79 -11.09
CA GLY A 122 3.94 -4.03 -9.79
C GLY A 122 4.94 -2.95 -9.42
N PHE A 123 5.29 -2.90 -8.15
CA PHE A 123 6.31 -2.00 -7.61
C PHE A 123 7.22 -2.78 -6.67
N ASN A 124 8.52 -2.52 -6.80
CA ASN A 124 9.52 -3.10 -5.93
C ASN A 124 10.41 -2.01 -5.36
N ALA A 125 10.94 -2.29 -4.19
CA ALA A 125 11.94 -1.47 -3.56
C ALA A 125 12.94 -2.36 -2.80
N GLY A 126 14.20 -2.29 -3.22
CA GLY A 126 15.29 -3.14 -2.73
C GLY A 126 16.67 -2.50 -2.96
N ASN A 127 17.74 -3.29 -2.79
CA ASN A 127 19.13 -2.82 -3.02
C ASN A 127 19.35 -2.15 -4.39
N GLY A 128 18.63 -2.62 -5.42
CA GLY A 128 18.74 -2.13 -6.79
C GLY A 128 18.12 -0.75 -7.02
N GLY A 129 17.22 -0.30 -6.13
CA GLY A 129 16.46 0.92 -6.31
C GLY A 129 15.00 0.76 -5.92
N GLN A 130 14.20 1.74 -6.34
CA GLN A 130 12.73 1.64 -6.36
C GLN A 130 12.27 1.77 -7.80
N ASP A 131 11.39 0.90 -8.24
CA ASP A 131 11.00 0.80 -9.64
C ASP A 131 9.69 0.05 -9.83
N VAL A 132 9.19 0.09 -11.07
CA VAL A 132 7.97 -0.59 -11.47
C VAL A 132 8.23 -1.73 -12.45
N CYS A 133 7.35 -2.72 -12.36
CA CYS A 133 7.16 -3.75 -13.38
C CYS A 133 5.87 -3.45 -14.16
N VAL A 134 5.90 -3.63 -15.48
CA VAL A 134 4.73 -3.47 -16.35
C VAL A 134 4.66 -4.65 -17.32
N ASN A 135 3.55 -5.38 -17.31
CA ASN A 135 3.29 -6.54 -18.17
C ASN A 135 4.44 -7.58 -18.14
N GLY A 136 4.84 -7.99 -16.93
CA GLY A 136 5.88 -8.98 -16.68
C GLY A 136 7.28 -8.51 -17.08
N ARG A 137 7.50 -7.20 -17.15
CA ARG A 137 8.79 -6.60 -17.54
C ARG A 137 9.22 -5.55 -16.56
N PHE A 138 10.43 -5.72 -16.03
CA PHE A 138 11.13 -4.68 -15.30
C PHE A 138 11.33 -3.44 -16.18
N VAL A 139 10.93 -2.28 -15.67
CA VAL A 139 11.11 -0.99 -16.32
C VAL A 139 12.31 -0.25 -15.71
N THR A 140 13.51 -0.57 -16.18
CA THR A 140 14.76 0.01 -15.64
C THR A 140 14.82 1.54 -15.73
N GLU A 141 14.17 2.15 -16.72
CA GLU A 141 14.15 3.63 -16.84
C GLU A 141 13.36 4.33 -15.73
N SER A 142 12.50 3.59 -15.02
CA SER A 142 11.71 4.10 -13.90
C SER A 142 12.51 4.19 -12.59
N THR A 143 13.65 3.49 -12.51
CA THR A 143 14.41 3.28 -11.28
C THR A 143 14.93 4.59 -10.67
N ILE A 144 14.76 4.73 -9.36
CA ILE A 144 15.34 5.79 -8.53
C ILE A 144 16.15 5.20 -7.37
N PRO A 145 16.98 5.99 -6.66
CA PRO A 145 17.74 5.49 -5.52
C PRO A 145 16.84 4.88 -4.43
N TRP A 146 17.25 3.73 -3.90
CA TRP A 146 16.49 2.95 -2.93
C TRP A 146 16.13 3.71 -1.63
N HIS A 147 16.95 4.68 -1.22
CA HIS A 147 16.78 5.47 -0.01
C HIS A 147 15.83 6.67 -0.20
N THR A 148 15.24 6.85 -1.39
CA THR A 148 14.26 7.91 -1.62
C THR A 148 13.05 7.71 -0.70
N PRO A 149 12.65 8.69 0.12
CA PRO A 149 11.51 8.50 1.02
C PRO A 149 10.21 8.23 0.24
N LEU A 150 9.44 7.24 0.69
CA LEU A 150 8.06 7.01 0.27
C LEU A 150 7.16 7.24 1.48
N ILE A 151 6.34 8.29 1.41
CA ILE A 151 5.54 8.81 2.54
C ILE A 151 4.06 8.65 2.22
N ALA A 152 3.28 8.32 3.23
CA ALA A 152 1.83 8.26 3.16
C ALA A 152 1.17 9.35 4.03
N GLY A 153 -0.07 9.70 3.70
CA GLY A 153 -0.86 10.68 4.45
C GLY A 153 -2.36 10.51 4.21
N PRO A 154 -3.19 11.23 4.96
CA PRO A 154 -4.65 11.10 4.87
C PRO A 154 -5.23 11.73 3.59
N GLU A 155 -4.46 12.59 2.92
CA GLU A 155 -4.92 13.32 1.73
C GLU A 155 -4.71 12.49 0.46
N PRO A 156 -5.74 12.37 -0.40
CA PRO A 156 -5.60 11.72 -1.71
C PRO A 156 -4.51 12.37 -2.56
N VAL A 157 -3.86 11.54 -3.38
CA VAL A 157 -2.82 11.97 -4.32
C VAL A 157 -3.32 11.89 -5.77
N SER A 158 -2.74 12.72 -6.64
CA SER A 158 -2.98 12.71 -8.08
C SER A 158 -1.91 11.94 -8.84
N ALA A 159 -2.21 11.57 -10.09
CA ALA A 159 -1.30 10.80 -10.96
C ALA A 159 0.04 11.50 -11.23
N ASP A 160 0.10 12.83 -11.18
CA ASP A 160 1.33 13.62 -11.33
C ASP A 160 2.15 13.73 -10.02
N CYS A 161 1.71 13.04 -8.95
CA CYS A 161 2.24 13.15 -7.60
C CYS A 161 2.27 14.58 -7.05
N ILE A 162 1.36 15.45 -7.47
CA ILE A 162 1.21 16.79 -6.91
C ILE A 162 0.16 16.74 -5.78
N GLY A 163 0.63 16.40 -4.58
CA GLY A 163 -0.17 16.44 -3.35
C GLY A 163 0.01 17.74 -2.55
N SER A 164 -0.98 18.09 -1.73
CA SER A 164 -1.00 19.25 -0.84
C SER A 164 0.16 19.29 0.17
N ARG A 165 0.81 18.16 0.48
CA ARG A 165 1.95 18.07 1.42
C ARG A 165 3.29 18.52 0.82
N LEU A 166 3.50 18.36 -0.49
CA LEU A 166 4.71 18.86 -1.17
C LEU A 166 4.73 20.40 -1.24
N LEU A 167 3.56 21.05 -1.15
CA LEU A 167 3.46 22.51 -1.14
C LEU A 167 3.71 23.13 0.25
N SER A 168 3.59 22.36 1.33
CA SER A 168 3.81 22.85 2.70
C SER A 168 5.27 22.78 3.16
N GLU A 169 6.12 21.97 2.53
CA GLU A 169 7.56 21.88 2.86
C GLU A 169 8.44 22.83 2.03
N ALA A 170 7.93 23.36 0.91
CA ALA A 170 8.64 24.32 0.06
C ALA A 170 8.55 25.79 0.52
N ARG A 171 7.97 26.04 1.70
CA ARG A 171 7.89 27.36 2.33
C ARG A 171 8.34 27.30 3.78
N ASN A 172 9.66 27.36 3.99
CA ASN A 172 10.29 27.97 5.16
C ASN A 172 11.66 28.51 4.77
#